data_AF-A0A915ABF4-F1
#
_entry.id   AF-A0A915ABF4-F1
#
_cell.length_a   1.000
_cell.length_b   1.000
_cell.length_c   1.000
_cell.angle_alpha   90.00
_cell.angle_beta   90.00
_cell.angle_gamma   90.00
#
_symmetry.space_group_name_H-M   'P 1'
#
loop_
_entity.id
_entity.type
_entity.pdbx_description
1 polymer ?
#
loop_
_entity_poly.entity_id
_entity_poly.type
_entity_poly.pdbx_seq_one_letter_code
_entity_poly.pdbx_strand_id
1 'polypeptide(L)'
;MTQCWRILSTRCRLNDSVASGSVIHFGQLDQRLAEIAKQKNDEIELYLAKCKKTDRKLIKILLLGAPASGKSTLMKQMRIMYKGGYRKLEELQYFSDLITANIYKAFRQLVSACTALSIDTTSVDVCLLK
;
A
#
# COMPACT_ATOMS: atom_id res chain seq x y z
N MET A 1 -29.51 -34.95 -29.76
CA MET A 1 -28.17 -34.39 -29.45
C MET A 1 -27.78 -34.79 -28.03
N THR A 2 -27.62 -36.10 -27.79
CA THR A 2 -27.47 -36.72 -26.46
C THR A 2 -26.66 -38.02 -26.55
N GLN A 3 -25.62 -38.05 -27.40
CA GLN A 3 -24.82 -39.26 -27.63
C GLN A 3 -23.33 -38.90 -27.79
N CYS A 4 -22.71 -38.40 -26.73
CA CYS A 4 -21.25 -38.24 -26.67
C CYS A 4 -20.61 -38.78 -25.38
N TRP A 5 -21.38 -39.49 -24.54
CA TRP A 5 -20.94 -39.97 -23.20
C TRP A 5 -20.92 -41.49 -23.05
N ARG A 6 -20.65 -42.25 -24.12
CA ARG A 6 -20.67 -43.72 -24.03
C ARG A 6 -19.60 -44.48 -24.82
N ILE A 7 -18.43 -43.89 -25.04
CA ILE A 7 -17.24 -44.64 -25.51
C ILE A 7 -15.98 -44.07 -24.86
N LEU A 8 -15.82 -44.25 -23.55
CA LEU A 8 -14.50 -44.24 -22.92
C LEU A 8 -14.51 -45.11 -21.65
N SER A 9 -14.94 -46.37 -21.80
CA SER A 9 -14.86 -47.39 -20.74
C SER A 9 -14.25 -48.69 -21.28
N THR A 10 -13.18 -48.57 -22.07
CA THR A 10 -12.37 -49.72 -22.49
C THR A 10 -10.91 -49.47 -22.15
N ARG A 11 -10.58 -49.86 -20.91
CA ARG A 11 -9.50 -50.82 -20.65
C ARG A 11 -8.11 -50.47 -21.22
N CYS A 12 -7.44 -49.49 -20.64
CA CYS A 12 -5.97 -49.53 -20.59
C CYS A 12 -5.55 -50.48 -19.45
N ARG A 13 -5.48 -51.77 -19.79
CA ARG A 13 -4.75 -52.77 -19.01
C ARG A 13 -3.30 -52.68 -19.48
N LEU A 14 -2.46 -51.95 -18.75
CA LEU A 14 -1.01 -51.95 -18.99
C LEU A 14 -0.35 -52.97 -18.07
N ASN A 15 0.47 -53.82 -18.69
CA ASN A 15 1.16 -54.99 -18.14
C ASN A 15 1.85 -54.75 -16.80
N ASP A 16 1.59 -55.65 -15.85
CA ASP A 16 2.53 -56.07 -14.84
C ASP A 16 3.62 -56.93 -15.52
N SER A 17 4.80 -56.36 -15.76
CA SER A 17 6.10 -57.05 -15.86
C SER A 17 7.12 -56.08 -16.41
N VAL A 18 8.00 -55.56 -15.53
CA VAL A 18 9.44 -55.31 -15.76
C VAL A 18 9.97 -54.34 -14.67
N ALA A 19 11.05 -54.80 -14.03
CA ALA A 19 12.13 -54.05 -13.38
C ALA A 19 11.87 -53.37 -12.03
N SER A 20 12.44 -54.03 -11.01
CA SER A 20 13.22 -53.43 -9.91
C SER A 20 13.77 -52.04 -10.25
N GLY A 21 13.28 -51.01 -9.56
CA GLY A 21 13.71 -49.62 -9.72
C GLY A 21 12.71 -48.64 -9.11
N SER A 22 12.88 -48.32 -7.83
CA SER A 22 12.34 -47.15 -7.10
C SER A 22 11.08 -46.50 -7.68
N VAL A 23 9.92 -47.16 -7.58
CA VAL A 23 8.62 -46.54 -7.87
C VAL A 23 8.36 -45.48 -6.81
N ILE A 24 8.70 -44.22 -7.10
CA ILE A 24 8.28 -43.10 -6.27
C ILE A 24 6.76 -43.04 -6.34
N HIS A 25 6.12 -43.29 -5.22
CA HIS A 25 4.69 -43.32 -4.99
C HIS A 25 4.05 -41.98 -5.42
N PHE A 26 3.61 -41.86 -6.68
CA PHE A 26 3.10 -40.60 -7.28
C PHE A 26 1.91 -40.02 -6.49
N GLY A 27 1.01 -40.86 -5.97
CA GLY A 27 -0.11 -40.41 -5.13
C GLY A 27 0.29 -39.89 -3.73
N GLN A 28 1.50 -40.18 -3.27
CA GLN A 28 1.99 -39.76 -1.96
C GLN A 28 2.63 -38.36 -2.01
N LEU A 29 3.08 -37.93 -3.21
CA LEU A 29 3.52 -36.55 -3.48
C LEU A 29 2.34 -35.58 -3.49
N ASP A 30 1.24 -35.92 -4.17
CA ASP A 30 0.02 -35.08 -4.21
C ASP A 30 -0.59 -34.90 -2.81
N GLN A 31 -0.60 -35.95 -1.98
CA GLN A 31 -1.06 -35.88 -0.59
C GLN A 31 -0.20 -34.96 0.28
N ARG A 32 1.14 -35.00 0.10
CA ARG A 32 2.05 -34.11 0.83
C ARG A 32 1.88 -32.65 0.40
N LEU A 33 1.68 -32.40 -0.89
CA LEU A 33 1.40 -31.06 -1.41
C LEU A 33 0.08 -30.52 -0.87
N ALA A 34 -0.96 -31.36 -0.80
CA ALA A 34 -2.25 -30.99 -0.20
C ALA A 34 -2.13 -30.67 1.29
N GLU A 35 -1.34 -31.44 2.05
CA GLU A 35 -1.11 -31.20 3.48
C GLU A 35 -0.31 -29.91 3.72
N ILE A 36 0.72 -29.63 2.91
CA ILE A 36 1.47 -28.37 2.97
C ILE A 36 0.56 -27.18 2.62
N ALA A 37 -0.25 -27.31 1.56
CA ALA A 37 -1.20 -26.27 1.17
C ALA A 37 -2.23 -26.00 2.27
N LYS A 38 -2.72 -27.05 2.94
CA LYS A 38 -3.62 -26.94 4.08
C LYS A 38 -2.97 -26.25 5.28
N GLN A 39 -1.75 -26.66 5.66
CA GLN A 39 -1.00 -26.01 6.73
C GLN A 39 -0.79 -24.51 6.46
N LYS A 40 -0.46 -24.15 5.21
CA LYS A 40 -0.33 -22.75 4.81
C LYS A 40 -1.66 -22.00 4.81
N ASN A 41 -2.74 -22.65 4.40
CA ASN A 41 -4.07 -22.06 4.48
C ASN A 41 -4.48 -21.79 5.94
N ASP A 42 -4.23 -22.74 6.84
CA ASP A 42 -4.53 -22.60 8.27
C ASP A 42 -3.70 -21.48 8.92
N GLU A 43 -2.40 -21.37 8.57
CA GLU A 43 -1.54 -20.25 8.99
C GLU A 43 -2.12 -18.89 8.55
N ILE A 44 -2.56 -18.80 7.28
CA ILE A 44 -3.17 -17.59 6.71
C ILE A 44 -4.48 -17.26 7.42
N GLU A 45 -5.35 -18.25 7.65
CA GLU A 45 -6.63 -18.05 8.33
C GLU A 45 -6.45 -17.55 9.76
N LEU A 46 -5.47 -18.09 10.49
CA LEU A 46 -5.11 -17.62 11.83
C LEU A 46 -4.62 -16.17 11.81
N TYR A 47 -3.78 -15.82 10.83
CA TYR A 47 -3.32 -14.43 10.65
C TYR A 47 -4.49 -13.49 10.33
N LEU A 48 -5.36 -13.87 9.40
CA LEU A 48 -6.56 -13.10 9.03
C LEU A 48 -7.51 -12.91 10.22
N ALA A 49 -7.71 -13.94 11.04
CA ALA A 49 -8.53 -13.86 12.23
C ALA A 49 -7.96 -12.86 13.27
N LYS A 50 -6.63 -12.84 13.43
CA LYS A 50 -5.94 -11.86 14.30
C LYS A 50 -6.10 -10.44 13.75
N CYS A 51 -5.84 -10.21 12.46
CA CYS A 51 -6.02 -8.91 11.80
C CYS A 51 -7.46 -8.41 11.95
N LYS A 52 -8.47 -9.26 11.70
CA LYS A 52 -9.89 -8.92 11.88
C LYS A 52 -10.23 -8.52 13.32
N LYS A 53 -9.58 -9.11 14.33
CA LYS A 53 -9.81 -8.73 15.74
C LYS A 53 -9.18 -7.36 16.04
N THR A 54 -8.00 -7.08 15.51
CA THR A 54 -7.35 -5.77 15.67
C THR A 54 -8.14 -4.68 14.94
N ASP A 55 -8.57 -4.93 13.71
CA ASP A 55 -9.33 -3.98 12.90
C ASP A 55 -10.66 -3.58 13.54
N ARG A 56 -11.36 -4.52 14.19
CA ARG A 56 -12.58 -4.21 14.95
C ARG A 56 -12.36 -3.25 16.12
N LYS A 57 -11.14 -3.20 16.66
CA LYS A 57 -10.77 -2.28 17.75
C LYS A 57 -10.26 -0.93 17.24
N LEU A 58 -9.95 -0.82 15.95
CA LEU A 58 -9.44 0.42 15.35
C LEU A 58 -10.60 1.38 15.05
N ILE A 59 -10.48 2.62 15.52
CA ILE A 59 -11.42 3.70 15.19
C ILE A 59 -10.92 4.42 13.94
N LYS A 60 -11.72 4.44 12.88
CA LYS A 60 -11.43 5.14 11.62
C LYS A 60 -12.14 6.49 11.63
N ILE A 61 -11.38 7.57 11.50
CA ILE A 61 -11.90 8.95 11.50
C ILE A 61 -11.67 9.55 10.11
N LEU A 62 -12.71 10.15 9.53
CA LEU A 62 -12.62 10.92 8.29
C LEU A 62 -12.71 12.41 8.60
N LEU A 63 -11.70 13.17 8.19
CA LEU A 63 -11.68 14.62 8.33
C LEU A 63 -12.18 15.27 7.03
N LEU A 64 -13.34 15.93 7.11
CA LEU A 64 -13.95 16.67 6.00
C LEU A 64 -13.84 18.18 6.23
N GLY A 65 -13.76 18.95 5.13
CA GLY A 65 -13.74 20.41 5.18
C GLY A 65 -13.10 21.06 3.95
N ALA A 66 -13.31 22.36 3.80
CA ALA A 66 -12.80 23.17 2.68
C ALA A 66 -11.27 23.04 2.48
N PRO A 67 -10.75 23.24 1.26
CA PRO A 67 -9.31 23.43 1.08
C PRO A 67 -8.81 24.53 2.02
N ALA A 68 -7.64 24.33 2.65
CA ALA A 68 -7.04 25.18 3.69
C ALA A 68 -7.70 25.18 5.10
N SER A 69 -8.73 24.38 5.37
CA SER A 69 -9.36 24.30 6.71
C SER A 69 -8.49 23.70 7.85
N GLY A 70 -7.20 23.46 7.62
CA GLY A 70 -6.28 22.95 8.66
C GLY A 70 -6.34 21.44 8.95
N LYS A 71 -7.04 20.63 8.13
CA LYS A 71 -7.10 19.14 8.30
C LYS A 71 -5.72 18.50 8.42
N SER A 72 -4.78 18.90 7.56
CA SER A 72 -3.40 18.43 7.59
C SER A 72 -2.67 18.87 8.86
N THR A 73 -3.01 20.05 9.40
CA THR A 73 -2.45 20.56 10.66
C THR A 73 -2.93 19.74 11.85
N LEU A 74 -4.23 19.42 11.91
CA LEU A 74 -4.78 18.53 12.94
C LEU A 74 -4.10 17.15 12.90
N MET A 75 -3.91 16.57 11.72
CA MET A 75 -3.20 15.30 11.57
C MET A 75 -1.73 15.37 11.99
N LYS A 76 -1.04 16.49 11.69
CA LYS A 76 0.33 16.72 12.17
C LYS A 76 0.39 16.78 13.70
N GLN A 77 -0.56 17.47 14.34
CA GLN A 77 -0.65 17.53 15.81
C GLN A 77 -0.93 16.15 16.43
N MET A 78 -1.83 15.36 15.83
CA MET A 78 -2.07 13.99 16.26
C MET A 78 -0.81 13.13 16.22
N ARG A 79 0.06 13.30 15.21
CA ARG A 79 1.35 12.61 15.16
C ARG A 79 2.30 13.04 16.26
N ILE A 80 2.34 14.34 16.57
CA ILE A 80 3.18 14.88 17.65
C ILE A 80 2.76 14.28 19.00
N MET A 81 1.45 14.27 19.29
CA MET A 81 0.94 13.80 20.58
C MET A 81 1.00 12.27 20.74
N TYR A 82 0.69 11.49 19.71
CA TYR A 82 0.47 10.04 19.85
C TYR A 82 1.46 9.14 19.11
N LYS A 83 2.26 9.67 18.18
CA LYS A 83 3.18 8.86 17.33
C LYS A 83 4.66 9.26 17.48
N GLY A 84 5.04 9.88 18.60
CA GLY A 84 6.43 10.22 18.90
C GLY A 84 7.02 11.38 18.08
N GLY A 85 6.17 12.12 17.35
CA GLY A 85 6.56 13.29 16.56
C GLY A 85 7.36 12.97 15.29
N TYR A 86 8.23 13.92 14.91
CA TYR A 86 9.07 13.86 13.72
C TYR A 86 10.53 13.86 14.14
N ARG A 87 11.19 12.70 14.02
CA ARG A 87 12.58 12.51 14.48
C ARG A 87 13.49 11.94 13.40
N LYS A 88 12.92 11.42 12.31
CA LYS A 88 13.69 10.82 11.23
C LYS A 88 14.32 11.94 10.39
N LEU A 89 15.62 11.81 10.11
CA LEU A 89 16.36 12.80 9.35
C LEU A 89 15.72 13.07 7.97
N GLU A 90 15.28 12.01 7.29
CA GLU A 90 14.57 12.09 6.00
C GLU A 90 13.28 12.92 6.08
N GLU A 91 12.51 12.79 7.17
CA GLU A 91 11.30 13.59 7.37
C GLU A 91 11.64 15.07 7.62
N LEU A 92 12.71 15.34 8.37
CA LEU A 92 13.16 16.70 8.65
C LEU A 92 13.67 17.40 7.39
N GLN A 93 14.43 16.69 6.55
CA GLN A 93 14.87 17.20 5.24
C GLN A 93 13.65 17.52 4.36
N TYR A 94 12.68 16.61 4.28
CA TYR A 94 11.43 16.87 3.56
C TYR A 94 10.69 18.13 4.06
N PHE A 95 10.63 18.35 5.38
CA PHE A 95 10.01 19.56 5.92
C PHE A 95 10.82 20.82 5.59
N SER A 96 12.14 20.75 5.60
CA SER A 96 13.00 21.88 5.20
C SER A 96 12.72 22.32 3.76
N ASP A 97 12.64 21.36 2.84
CA ASP A 97 12.32 21.62 1.43
C ASP A 97 10.91 22.22 1.29
N LEU A 98 9.95 21.66 2.02
CA LEU A 98 8.57 22.15 2.02
C LEU A 98 8.46 23.58 2.57
N ILE A 99 9.20 23.90 3.64
CA ILE A 99 9.25 25.25 4.21
C ILE A 99 9.83 26.24 3.19
N THR A 100 10.93 25.87 2.55
CA THR A 100 11.60 26.70 1.53
C THR A 100 10.67 26.96 0.34
N ALA A 101 10.01 25.91 -0.16
CA ALA A 101 9.03 26.03 -1.24
C ALA A 101 7.82 26.91 -0.85
N ASN A 102 7.33 26.80 0.39
CA ASN A 102 6.23 27.61 0.88
C ASN A 102 6.61 29.10 0.98
N ILE A 103 7.83 29.41 1.44
CA ILE A 103 8.34 30.78 1.51
C ILE A 103 8.41 31.38 0.10
N TYR A 104 9.02 30.67 -0.84
CA TYR A 104 9.12 31.13 -2.24
C TYR A 104 7.73 31.36 -2.86
N LYS A 105 6.80 30.42 -2.65
CA LYS A 105 5.42 30.55 -3.14
C LYS A 105 4.71 31.75 -2.52
N ALA A 106 4.81 31.94 -1.21
CA ALA A 106 4.19 33.06 -0.51
C ALA A 106 4.73 34.39 -1.01
N PHE A 107 6.05 34.49 -1.21
CA PHE A 107 6.69 35.68 -1.73
C PHE A 107 6.23 36.01 -3.16
N ARG A 108 6.19 35.00 -4.05
CA ARG A 108 5.66 35.18 -5.42
C ARG A 108 4.20 35.64 -5.42
N GLN A 109 3.37 35.09 -4.54
CA GLN A 109 1.98 35.51 -4.38
C GLN A 109 1.88 36.95 -3.90
N LEU A 110 2.74 37.36 -2.97
CA LEU A 110 2.79 38.72 -2.46
C LEU A 110 3.18 39.71 -3.55
N VAL A 111 4.24 39.44 -4.32
CA VAL A 111 4.66 40.32 -5.43
C VAL A 111 3.56 40.41 -6.49
N SER A 112 2.96 39.28 -6.87
CA SER A 112 1.83 39.27 -7.81
C SER A 112 0.64 40.11 -7.32
N ALA A 113 0.37 40.12 -6.02
CA ALA A 113 -0.69 40.94 -5.43
C ALA A 113 -0.32 42.42 -5.42
N CYS A 114 0.93 42.78 -5.11
CA CYS A 114 1.41 44.17 -5.19
C CYS A 114 1.28 44.74 -6.60
N THR A 115 1.65 43.96 -7.63
CA THR A 115 1.47 44.36 -9.04
C THR A 115 -0.01 44.57 -9.38
N ALA A 116 -0.89 43.68 -8.91
CA ALA A 116 -2.33 43.79 -9.14
C ALA A 116 -2.96 45.01 -8.44
N LEU A 117 -2.37 45.46 -7.32
CA LEU A 117 -2.81 46.63 -6.55
C LEU A 117 -2.05 47.92 -6.93
N SER A 118 -1.18 47.88 -7.95
CA SER A 118 -0.36 49.01 -8.40
C SER A 118 0.46 49.66 -7.28
N ILE A 119 0.97 48.85 -6.34
CA ILE A 119 1.88 49.30 -5.29
C ILE A 119 3.29 49.30 -5.89
N ASP A 120 4.01 50.42 -5.77
CA ASP A 120 5.38 50.57 -6.29
C ASP A 120 6.35 49.59 -5.60
N THR A 121 6.78 48.55 -6.32
CA THR A 121 7.75 47.55 -5.88
C THR A 121 9.12 47.74 -6.52
N THR A 122 9.56 49.00 -6.68
CA THR A 122 10.77 49.42 -7.44
C THR A 122 12.09 48.78 -6.99
N SER A 123 12.14 48.15 -5.81
CA SER A 123 13.32 47.45 -5.29
C SER A 123 13.26 45.91 -5.38
N VAL A 124 12.10 45.32 -5.73
CA VAL A 124 11.86 43.87 -5.59
C VAL A 124 12.09 43.11 -6.89
N ASP A 125 11.91 43.75 -8.05
CA ASP A 125 12.04 43.13 -9.36
C ASP A 125 13.47 42.64 -9.66
N VAL A 126 14.48 43.23 -9.01
CA VAL A 126 15.91 42.85 -9.17
C VAL A 126 16.22 41.50 -8.50
N CYS A 127 15.40 41.04 -7.55
CA CYS A 127 15.69 39.86 -6.74
C CYS A 127 15.05 38.57 -7.27
N LEU A 128 14.08 38.66 -8.20
CA LEU A 128 13.30 37.51 -8.68
C LEU A 128 13.72 36.92 -10.04
N LEU A 129 14.66 37.57 -10.74
CA LEU A 129 15.07 37.21 -12.11
C LEU A 129 16.51 36.65 -12.24
N LYS A 130 17.10 36.17 -11.15
CA LYS A 130 18.36 35.40 -11.18
C LYS A 130 18.21 34.04 -10.51
#